data_AF-A0A8S2UV29-F1
#
_entry.id   AF-A0A8S2UV29-F1
#
_cell.length_a   1.000
_cell.length_b   1.000
_cell.length_c   1.000
_cell.angle_alpha   90.00
_cell.angle_beta   90.00
_cell.angle_gamma   90.00
#
_symmetry.space_group_name_H-M   'P 1'
#
loop_
_entity.id
_entity.type
_entity.pdbx_description
1 polymer ?
#
loop_
_entity_poly.entity_id
_entity_poly.type
_entity_poly.pdbx_seq_one_letter_code
_entity_poly.pdbx_strand_id
1 'polypeptide(L)' 'MVLSQKYKFGISPFGIWKNGVPQDIHGLSSYNILYCDSRMWLKQGFVDYMAPQLYWQIDPPARS' A
#
# COMPACT_ATOMS: atom_id res chain seq x y z
N MET A 1 17.70 -11.58 -21.20
CA MET A 1 17.14 -10.59 -22.14
C MET A 1 16.19 -9.70 -21.34
N VAL A 2 16.65 -8.53 -20.87
CA VAL A 2 15.80 -7.59 -20.13
C VAL A 2 15.36 -6.52 -21.11
N LEU A 3 14.07 -6.47 -21.43
CA LEU A 3 13.50 -5.42 -22.26
C LEU A 3 13.73 -4.08 -21.57
N SER A 4 14.31 -3.09 -22.26
CA SER A 4 14.39 -1.73 -21.71
C SER A 4 12.98 -1.15 -21.65
N GLN A 5 12.33 -1.26 -20.49
CA GLN A 5 11.03 -0.62 -20.26
C GLN A 5 11.23 0.89 -20.24
N LYS A 6 10.78 1.53 -21.31
CA LYS A 6 10.85 3.00 -21.50
C LYS A 6 9.93 3.77 -20.54
N TYR A 7 8.99 3.08 -19.89
CA TYR A 7 8.00 3.64 -18.99
C TYR A 7 7.88 2.79 -17.72
N LYS A 8 7.52 3.44 -16.61
CA LYS A 8 7.32 2.81 -15.30
C LYS A 8 5.83 2.64 -15.03
N PHE A 9 5.44 1.43 -14.62
CA PHE A 9 4.08 1.11 -14.19
C PHE A 9 4.01 1.04 -12.67
N GLY A 10 3.07 1.76 -12.06
CA GLY A 10 2.92 1.76 -10.61
C GLY A 10 1.49 1.93 -10.17
N ILE A 11 1.26 1.61 -8.90
CA ILE A 11 -0.07 1.63 -8.27
C ILE A 11 -0.01 2.44 -6.98
N SER A 12 -1.08 3.18 -6.70
CA SER A 12 -1.27 3.90 -5.44
C SER A 12 -2.29 3.15 -4.56
N PRO A 13 -1.85 2.21 -3.70
CA PRO A 13 -2.75 1.46 -2.81
C PRO A 13 -3.20 2.31 -1.61
N PHE A 14 -4.19 1.85 -0.86
CA PHE A 14 -4.51 2.45 0.44
C PHE A 14 -3.30 2.43 1.38
N GLY A 15 -3.23 3.41 2.27
CA GLY A 15 -2.15 3.50 3.26
C GLY A 15 -2.11 2.29 4.22
N ILE A 16 -3.26 1.66 4.51
CA ILE A 16 -3.32 0.43 5.31
C ILE A 16 -3.42 -0.77 4.36
N TRP A 17 -2.31 -1.51 4.22
CA TRP A 17 -2.28 -2.76 3.47
C TRP A 17 -3.08 -3.85 4.17
N LYS A 18 -2.73 -4.19 5.43
CA LYS A 18 -3.37 -5.25 6.22
C LYS A 18 -3.54 -4.82 7.66
N ASN A 19 -4.73 -5.03 8.23
CA ASN A 19 -4.99 -4.77 9.65
C ASN A 19 -4.13 -5.68 10.54
N GLY A 20 -3.63 -5.14 11.65
CA GLY A 20 -2.74 -5.85 12.56
C GLY A 20 -1.33 -6.09 12.02
N VAL A 21 -0.94 -5.41 10.92
CA VAL A 21 0.43 -5.44 10.41
C VAL A 21 0.92 -4.03 10.07
N PRO A 22 1.68 -3.36 10.96
CA PRO A 22 2.02 -3.76 12.34
C PRO A 22 0.79 -3.89 13.27
N GLN A 23 0.93 -4.57 14.41
CA GLN A 23 -0.19 -4.97 15.29
C GLN A 23 -1.15 -3.82 15.64
N ASP A 24 -0.64 -2.61 15.84
CA ASP A 24 -1.43 -1.44 16.28
C ASP A 24 -2.17 -0.72 15.14
N ILE A 25 -2.00 -1.15 13.89
CA ILE A 25 -2.65 -0.51 12.73
C ILE A 25 -4.00 -1.16 12.46
N HIS A 26 -5.05 -0.34 12.62
CA HIS A 26 -6.43 -0.73 12.36
C HIS A 26 -7.13 0.32 11.48
N GLY A 27 -7.91 -0.15 10.50
CA GLY A 27 -8.74 0.70 9.67
C GLY A 27 -9.22 -0.01 8.40
N LEU A 28 -9.42 0.77 7.33
CA LEU A 28 -9.80 0.24 6.02
C LEU A 28 -8.59 -0.43 5.36
N SER A 29 -8.48 -1.73 5.57
CA SER A 29 -7.42 -2.59 5.02
C SER A 29 -7.71 -2.97 3.57
N SER A 30 -6.82 -2.63 2.65
CA SER A 30 -6.96 -3.01 1.23
C SER A 30 -6.89 -4.52 1.03
N TYR A 31 -6.10 -5.23 1.83
CA TYR A 31 -5.96 -6.67 1.78
C TYR A 31 -7.25 -7.39 2.24
N ASN A 32 -7.83 -6.94 3.36
CA ASN A 32 -8.98 -7.62 3.94
C ASN A 32 -10.30 -7.30 3.24
N ILE A 33 -10.47 -6.08 2.73
CA ILE A 33 -11.75 -5.61 2.20
C ILE A 33 -11.80 -5.71 0.67
N LEU A 34 -10.69 -5.38 0.00
CA LEU A 34 -10.65 -5.26 -1.46
C LEU A 34 -9.78 -6.35 -2.12
N TYR A 35 -9.24 -7.28 -1.34
CA TYR A 35 -8.33 -8.33 -1.82
C TYR A 35 -7.12 -7.79 -2.58
N CYS A 36 -6.71 -6.56 -2.26
CA CYS A 36 -5.59 -5.87 -2.90
C CYS A 36 -4.32 -6.08 -2.08
N ASP A 37 -3.55 -7.10 -2.46
CA ASP A 37 -2.25 -7.42 -1.84
C ASP A 37 -1.10 -6.65 -2.49
N SER A 38 -1.01 -5.36 -2.17
CA SER A 38 0.06 -4.48 -2.64
C SER A 38 1.45 -4.98 -2.27
N ARG A 39 1.61 -5.60 -1.10
CA ARG A 39 2.91 -6.16 -0.69
C ARG A 39 3.37 -7.29 -1.61
N MET A 40 2.46 -8.15 -2.04
CA MET A 40 2.77 -9.23 -2.99
C MET A 40 3.16 -8.67 -4.36
N TRP A 41 2.42 -7.67 -4.88
CA TRP A 41 2.71 -7.07 -6.19
C TRP A 41 4.12 -6.46 -6.25
N LEU A 42 4.54 -5.75 -5.19
CA LEU A 42 5.87 -5.16 -5.13
C LEU A 42 6.96 -6.24 -5.02
N LYS A 43 6.75 -7.25 -4.15
CA LYS A 43 7.74 -8.33 -3.94
C LYS A 43 7.95 -9.20 -5.18
N GLN A 44 6.91 -9.43 -5.96
CA GLN A 44 6.99 -10.23 -7.18
C GLN A 44 7.38 -9.42 -8.42
N GLY A 45 7.56 -8.11 -8.28
CA GLY A 45 7.94 -7.24 -9.40
C GLY A 45 6.83 -7.04 -10.42
N PHE A 46 5.56 -7.15 -10.02
CA PHE A 46 4.42 -6.85 -10.90
C PHE A 46 4.25 -5.36 -11.18
N VAL A 47 4.79 -4.51 -10.30
CA VAL A 47 4.82 -3.05 -10.45
C VAL A 47 6.26 -2.56 -10.30
N ASP A 48 6.59 -1.49 -11.01
CA ASP A 48 7.86 -0.80 -10.85
C ASP A 48 7.91 0.07 -9.58
N TYR A 49 6.77 0.64 -9.17
CA TYR A 49 6.70 1.53 -8.00
C TYR A 49 5.34 1.49 -7.30
N MET A 50 5.32 2.00 -6.06
CA MET A 50 4.12 2.20 -5.27
C MET A 50 4.09 3.58 -4.61
N ALA A 51 2.89 4.14 -4.49
CA ALA A 51 2.64 5.41 -3.80
C ALA A 51 1.45 5.27 -2.84
N PRO A 52 1.65 4.77 -1.60
CA PRO A 52 0.55 4.53 -0.67
C PRO A 52 -0.20 5.82 -0.31
N GLN A 53 -1.53 5.74 -0.23
CA GLN A 53 -2.42 6.85 0.08
C GLN A 53 -2.44 7.13 1.59
N LEU A 54 -1.43 7.85 2.08
CA LEU A 54 -1.29 8.24 3.49
C LEU A 54 -2.03 9.56 3.77
N TYR A 55 -3.34 9.59 3.53
CA TYR A 55 -4.17 10.79 3.71
C TYR A 55 -4.54 11.02 5.17
N TRP A 56 -3.54 11.13 6.03
CA TRP A 56 -3.69 11.31 7.47
C TRP A 56 -2.85 12.48 7.98
N GLN A 57 -3.29 13.07 9.08
CA GLN A 57 -2.49 14.04 9.81
C GLN A 57 -1.35 13.33 10.54
N ILE A 58 -0.19 13.98 10.57
CA ILE A 58 0.89 13.63 11.48
C ILE A 58 0.47 14.23 12.83
N ASP A 59 0.34 13.39 13.87
CA ASP A 59 -0.15 13.73 15.21
C ASP A 59 -1.63 14.19 15.27
N PRO A 60 -2.60 13.30 14.96
CA PRO A 60 -4.01 13.62 15.15
C PRO A 60 -4.31 13.88 16.64
N PRO A 61 -5.24 14.79 16.96
CA PRO A 61 -5.64 15.01 18.35
C PRO A 61 -6.16 13.70 18.96
N ALA A 62 -5.76 13.41 20.20
CA ALA A 62 -6.25 12.26 20.94
C ALA A 62 -7.78 12.29 20.93
N ARG A 63 -8.40 11.29 20.28
CA ARG A 63 -9.86 11.16 20.31
C ARG A 63 -10.29 10.84 21.73
N SER A 64 -11.17 11.68 22.27
CA SER A 64 -11.86 11.45 23.55
C SER A 64 -12.69 10.17 23.52
#